data_AF-A0A7J4I672-F1
#
_entry.id   AF-A0A7J4I672-F1
#
_cell.length_a   1.000
_cell.length_b   1.000
_cell.length_c   1.000
_cell.angle_alpha   90.00
_cell.angle_beta   90.00
_cell.angle_gamma   90.00
#
_symmetry.space_group_name_H-M   'P 1'
#
loop_
_entity.id
_entity.type
_entity.pdbx_description
1 polymer ?
#
loop_
_entity_poly.entity_id
_entity_poly.type
_entity_poly.pdbx_seq_one_letter_code
_entity_poly.pdbx_strand_id
1 'polypeptide(L)' 'MVLDVNVGTIISALRIKDTSRACYWDCLIATTRKEHGLTAIYTEDLGFKKIEGIKIVNPFAIYPT' A
#
# COMPACT_ATOMS: atom_id res chain seq x y z
N MET A 1 -8.24 -0.04 14.45
CA MET A 1 -7.06 0.80 14.78
C MET A 1 -6.80 1.68 13.58
N VAL A 2 -6.62 2.99 13.80
CA VAL A 2 -6.19 3.93 12.76
C VAL A 2 -4.72 4.23 13.02
N LEU A 3 -3.91 4.28 11.96
CA LEU A 3 -2.49 4.56 12.05
C LEU A 3 -2.23 5.99 11.57
N ASP A 4 -1.46 6.74 12.35
CA ASP A 4 -1.00 8.07 11.97
C ASP A 4 0.16 7.99 10.98
N VAL A 5 0.22 8.98 10.09
CA VAL A 5 1.33 9.18 9.15
C VAL A 5 2.14 10.38 9.58
N ASN A 6 3.46 10.25 9.63
CA ASN A 6 4.37 11.34 9.97
C ASN A 6 5.19 11.79 8.74
N VAL A 7 5.99 12.84 8.93
CA VAL A 7 6.84 13.41 7.86
C VAL A 7 7.80 12.37 7.28
N GLY A 8 8.34 11.48 8.10
CA GLY A 8 9.21 10.37 7.66
C GLY A 8 8.46 9.38 6.76
N THR A 9 7.22 9.03 7.11
CA THR A 9 6.36 8.18 6.28
C THR A 9 6.09 8.83 4.92
N ILE A 10 5.83 10.14 4.89
CA ILE A 10 5.61 10.90 3.65
C ILE A 10 6.85 10.90 2.76
N ILE A 11 8.03 11.18 3.32
CA ILE A 11 9.30 11.18 2.58
C ILE A 11 9.58 9.79 2.00
N SER A 12 9.36 8.73 2.78
CA SER A 12 9.53 7.35 2.32
C SER A 12 8.55 6.99 1.21
N ALA A 13 7.30 7.41 1.30
CA ALA A 13 6.30 7.22 0.26
C ALA A 13 6.69 7.90 -1.06
N LEU A 14 7.23 9.13 -0.99
CA LEU A 14 7.73 9.84 -2.17
C LEU A 14 8.90 9.11 -2.84
N ARG A 15 9.83 8.56 -2.07
CA ARG A 15 10.93 7.75 -2.61
C ARG A 15 10.44 6.50 -3.33
N ILE A 16 9.43 5.80 -2.78
CA ILE A 16 8.82 4.64 -3.45
C ILE A 16 8.13 5.08 -4.73
N LYS A 17 7.43 6.22 -4.71
CA LYS A 17 6.78 6.78 -5.90
C LYS A 17 7.77 7.08 -7.01
N ASP A 18 8.94 7.64 -6.70
CA ASP A 18 9.96 7.96 -7.71
C ASP A 18 10.49 6.70 -8.43
N THR A 19 10.50 5.55 -7.73
CA THR A 19 10.98 4.27 -8.28
C THR A 19 9.87 3.37 -8.85
N SER A 20 8.60 3.69 -8.60
CA SER A 20 7.47 2.85 -8.98
C SER A 20 6.52 3.58 -9.94
N ARG A 21 5.61 2.85 -10.59
CA ARG A 21 4.51 3.44 -11.38
C ARG A 21 3.21 3.55 -10.58
N ALA A 22 3.30 3.40 -9.26
CA ALA A 22 2.16 3.44 -8.36
C ALA A 22 1.74 4.89 -8.07
N CYS A 23 0.47 5.10 -7.69
CA CYS A 23 0.06 6.43 -7.28
C CYS A 23 0.64 6.77 -5.90
N TYR A 24 0.64 8.05 -5.54
CA TYR A 24 1.17 8.49 -4.24
C TYR A 24 0.47 7.80 -3.06
N TRP A 25 -0.86 7.66 -3.12
CA TRP A 25 -1.64 7.06 -2.04
C TRP A 25 -1.30 5.58 -1.82
N ASP A 26 -1.09 4.83 -2.90
CA ASP A 26 -0.63 3.43 -2.82
C ASP A 26 0.74 3.35 -2.14
N CYS A 27 1.65 4.26 -2.49
CA CYS A 27 2.98 4.34 -1.90
C CYS A 27 2.92 4.69 -0.41
N LEU A 28 2.01 5.60 -0.02
CA LEU A 28 1.82 5.99 1.37
C LEU A 28 1.32 4.81 2.20
N ILE A 29 0.27 4.13 1.75
CA ILE A 29 -0.30 2.97 2.44
C ILE A 29 0.71 1.82 2.52
N ALA A 30 1.46 1.57 1.43
CA ALA A 30 2.52 0.57 1.40
C ALA A 30 3.65 0.87 2.42
N THR A 31 3.99 2.14 2.57
CA THR A 31 5.01 2.60 3.53
C THR A 31 4.52 2.40 4.96
N THR A 32 3.32 2.89 5.27
CA THR A 32 2.70 2.70 6.60
C THR A 32 2.60 1.22 6.96
N ARG A 33 2.19 0.38 6.01
CA ARG A 33 2.16 -1.09 6.19
C ARG A 33 3.53 -1.62 6.64
N LYS A 34 4.59 -1.21 5.94
CA LYS A 34 5.96 -1.66 6.21
C LYS A 34 6.46 -1.18 7.57
N GLU A 35 6.24 0.09 7.91
CA GLU A 35 6.66 0.69 9.18
C GLU A 35 6.02 0.01 10.40
N HIS A 36 4.79 -0.46 10.26
CA HIS A 36 4.03 -1.14 11.32
C HIS A 36 4.08 -2.68 11.26
N GLY A 37 4.92 -3.27 10.39
CA GLY A 37 5.08 -4.72 10.31
C GLY A 37 3.84 -5.48 9.82
N LEU A 38 2.93 -4.81 9.11
CA LEU A 38 1.70 -5.43 8.60
C LEU A 38 2.00 -6.31 7.39
N THR A 39 1.35 -7.46 7.26
CA THR A 39 1.72 -8.49 6.27
C THR A 39 0.91 -8.46 4.98
N ALA A 40 -0.25 -7.78 4.96
CA ALA A 40 -1.13 -7.72 3.79
C ALA A 40 -1.89 -6.39 3.69
N ILE A 41 -2.33 -6.05 2.48
CA ILE A 41 -3.29 -4.97 2.20
C ILE A 41 -4.58 -5.61 1.68
N TYR A 42 -5.72 -5.22 2.25
CA TYR A 42 -7.04 -5.67 1.82
C TYR A 42 -7.69 -4.58 0.96
N THR A 43 -7.92 -4.89 -0.32
CA THR A 43 -8.51 -3.96 -1.28
C THR A 43 -8.94 -4.67 -2.56
N GLU A 44 -9.99 -4.17 -3.20
CA GLU A 44 -10.39 -4.51 -4.56
C GLU A 44 -9.48 -3.89 -5.63
N ASP A 45 -8.72 -2.85 -5.29
CA ASP A 45 -7.86 -2.13 -6.22
C ASP A 45 -6.56 -2.90 -6.52
N LEU A 46 -6.31 -3.13 -7.80
CA LEU A 46 -5.11 -3.80 -8.30
C LEU A 46 -3.91 -2.86 -8.45
N GLY A 47 -4.07 -1.55 -8.26
CA GLY A 47 -3.02 -0.53 -8.35
C GLY A 47 -1.80 -0.82 -7.47
N PHE A 48 -2.03 -1.40 -6.29
CA PHE A 48 -0.98 -1.83 -5.36
C PHE A 48 -0.02 -2.89 -5.92
N LYS A 49 -0.41 -3.65 -6.97
CA LYS A 49 0.47 -4.66 -7.59
C LYS A 49 1.72 -4.06 -8.23
N LYS A 50 1.75 -2.74 -8.41
CA LYS A 50 2.90 -2.00 -8.95
C LYS A 50 4.03 -1.81 -7.93
N ILE A 51 3.81 -2.14 -6.66
CA ILE A 51 4.80 -2.06 -5.60
C ILE A 51 5.22 -3.48 -5.21
N GLU A 52 6.51 -3.80 -5.38
CA GLU A 52 7.03 -5.14 -5.13
C GLU A 52 6.98 -5.54 -3.64
N GLY A 53 6.81 -6.84 -3.38
CA GLY A 53 6.86 -7.40 -2.02
C GLY A 53 5.61 -7.14 -1.17
N ILE A 54 4.50 -6.71 -1.77
CA ILE A 54 3.22 -6.51 -1.08
C ILE A 54 2.26 -7.67 -1.35
N LYS A 55 1.75 -8.29 -0.29
CA LYS A 55 0.62 -9.23 -0.38
C LYS A 55 -0.69 -8.44 -0.43
N ILE A 56 -1.45 -8.60 -1.51
CA ILE A 56 -2.76 -7.96 -1.71
C ILE A 56 -3.83 -9.05 -1.63
N VAL A 57 -4.89 -8.78 -0.88
CA VAL A 57 -6.05 -9.67 -0.74
C VAL A 57 -7.29 -8.89 -1.16
N ASN A 58 -7.97 -9.35 -2.22
CA ASN A 58 -9.27 -8.80 -2.56
C ASN A 58 -10.35 -9.49 -1.71
N PRO A 59 -10.98 -8.79 -0.74
CA PRO A 59 -11.98 -9.39 0.13
C PRO A 59 -13.27 -9.79 -0.62
N PHE A 60 -13.49 -9.25 -1.82
CA PHE A 60 -14.68 -9.50 -2.62
C PHE A 60 -14.49 -10.57 -3.70
N ALA A 61 -13.32 -11.23 -3.76
CA ALA A 61 -13.03 -12.23 -4.80
C ALA A 61 -14.00 -13.43 -4.82
N ILE A 62 -14.76 -13.65 -3.75
CA ILE A 62 -15.76 -14.71 -3.64
C ILE A 62 -17.15 -14.34 -4.19
N TYR A 63 -17.38 -13.06 -4.52
CA TYR A 63 -18.65 -12.61 -5.08
C TYR A 63 -18.56 -12.60 -6.61
N PRO A 64 -19.47 -13.30 -7.33
CA PRO A 64 -19.52 -13.24 -8.78
C PRO A 64 -19.89 -11.81 -9.22
N THR A 65 -19.06 -11.25 -10.12
CA THR A 65 -19.29 -9.98 -10.82
C THR A 65 -20.32 -10.11 -11.92
#